data_AF-A0A803PYK0-F1
#
_entry.id   AF-A0A803PYK0-F1
#
_cell.length_a   1.000
_cell.length_b   1.000
_cell.length_c   1.000
_cell.angle_alpha   90.00
_cell.angle_beta   90.00
_cell.angle_gamma   90.00
#
_symmetry.space_group_name_H-M   'P 1'
#
loop_
_entity.id
_entity.type
_entity.pdbx_description
1 polymer ?
#
loop_
_entity_poly.entity_id
_entity_poly.type
_entity_poly.pdbx_seq_one_letter_code
_entity_poly.pdbx_strand_id
1 'polypeptide(L)'
;MMLWRVCANSLPTGDKFGSGSETLCPLCKSDTETPWHLFVKCPFASALWFASPLPLRVNALPCVDMVDFISDLCNNTNPEMRTSILICAAATFETIWNYKNQVIHSPSDIQPCINRALFSVFNRFHEMTPKDSSCSRMATPSIEPPPSLSIPTV
;
A
#
# COMPACT_ATOMS: atom_id res chain seq x y z
N MET A 1 -8.44 -8.50 3.63
CA MET A 1 -8.65 -8.27 2.18
C MET A 1 -9.80 -7.31 1.93
N MET A 2 -9.48 -6.01 1.86
CA MET A 2 -10.44 -4.90 1.74
C MET A 2 -10.48 -4.26 0.35
N LEU A 3 -9.49 -4.52 -0.50
CA LEU A 3 -9.31 -3.85 -1.78
C LEU A 3 -10.57 -3.98 -2.67
N TRP A 4 -11.16 -5.17 -2.78
CA TRP A 4 -12.37 -5.37 -3.57
C TRP A 4 -13.58 -4.57 -3.06
N ARG A 5 -13.69 -4.34 -1.74
CA ARG A 5 -14.78 -3.54 -1.14
C ARG A 5 -14.59 -2.06 -1.42
N VAL A 6 -13.34 -1.61 -1.42
CA VAL A 6 -12.97 -0.25 -1.84
C VAL A 6 -13.31 -0.06 -3.32
N CYS A 7 -12.91 -0.98 -4.18
CA CYS A 7 -13.22 -0.94 -5.61
C CYS A 7 -14.72 -0.99 -5.89
N ALA A 8 -15.48 -1.80 -5.15
CA ALA A 8 -16.93 -1.91 -5.29
C ALA A 8 -17.69 -0.73 -4.66
N ASN A 9 -16.99 0.23 -4.06
CA ASN A 9 -17.57 1.31 -3.26
C ASN A 9 -18.59 0.79 -2.22
N SER A 10 -18.37 -0.43 -1.71
CA SER A 10 -19.32 -1.17 -0.88
C SER A 10 -19.06 -0.97 0.61
N LEU A 11 -18.31 0.07 0.96
CA LEU A 11 -17.94 0.37 2.34
C LEU A 11 -19.04 1.22 2.98
N PRO A 12 -19.42 0.92 4.23
CA PRO A 12 -20.31 1.78 5.01
C PRO A 12 -19.53 3.04 5.40
N THR A 13 -19.48 3.99 4.47
CA THR A 13 -18.97 5.33 4.71
C THR A 13 -20.09 6.23 5.24
N GLY A 14 -19.71 7.24 6.04
CA GLY A 14 -20.66 8.14 6.71
C GLY A 14 -21.67 8.80 5.76
N ASP A 15 -21.25 9.11 4.53
CA ASP A 15 -22.10 9.59 3.44
C ASP A 15 -23.24 8.63 3.03
N LYS A 16 -23.11 7.33 3.28
CA LYS A 16 -24.11 6.31 2.88
C LYS A 16 -25.02 5.82 4.00
N PHE A 17 -24.56 5.87 5.25
CA PHE A 17 -25.28 5.28 6.39
C PHE A 17 -25.35 6.16 7.64
N GLY A 18 -24.87 7.40 7.58
CA GLY A 18 -24.96 8.35 8.71
C GLY A 18 -26.39 8.83 8.96
N SER A 19 -27.01 8.40 10.07
CA SER A 19 -28.28 8.95 10.54
C SER A 19 -28.03 10.25 11.32
N GLY A 20 -27.94 11.37 10.60
CA GLY A 20 -28.05 12.72 11.18
C GLY A 20 -26.72 13.43 11.49
N SER A 21 -26.65 14.68 11.01
CA SER A 21 -25.73 15.79 11.33
C SER A 21 -24.27 15.42 11.65
N GLU A 22 -23.39 15.79 10.71
CA GLU A 22 -21.91 15.75 10.79
C GLU A 22 -21.28 14.38 10.56
N THR A 23 -21.35 13.93 9.31
CA THR A 23 -20.56 12.81 8.76
C THR A 23 -19.09 13.21 8.60
N LEU A 24 -18.48 13.85 9.59
CA LEU A 24 -17.06 14.19 9.56
C LEU A 24 -16.23 12.90 9.59
N CYS A 25 -15.11 12.91 8.87
CA CYS A 25 -14.16 11.82 8.83
C CYS A 25 -13.66 11.51 10.26
N PRO A 26 -13.83 10.27 10.77
CA PRO A 26 -13.42 9.92 12.14
C PRO A 26 -11.93 10.13 12.40
N LEU A 27 -11.10 10.08 11.35
CA LEU A 27 -9.65 10.18 11.45
C LEU A 27 -9.15 11.63 11.57
N CYS A 28 -9.70 12.57 10.77
CA CYS A 28 -9.25 13.96 10.77
C CYS A 28 -10.24 14.94 11.40
N LYS A 29 -11.51 14.55 11.55
CA LYS A 29 -12.62 15.36 12.09
C LYS A 29 -12.79 16.73 11.42
N SER A 30 -12.32 16.87 10.18
CA SER A 30 -12.22 18.18 9.49
C SER A 30 -13.10 18.25 8.24
N ASP A 31 -13.19 17.16 7.46
CA ASP A 31 -13.99 17.10 6.24
C ASP A 31 -15.01 15.97 6.31
N THR A 32 -16.00 16.00 5.41
CA THR A 32 -16.98 14.93 5.22
C THR A 32 -16.32 13.60 4.85
N GLU A 33 -16.72 12.53 5.54
CA GLU A 33 -16.33 11.16 5.28
C GLU A 33 -16.92 10.68 3.95
N THR A 34 -16.10 10.72 2.91
CA THR A 34 -16.32 10.02 1.65
C THR A 34 -15.21 8.99 1.45
N PRO A 35 -15.39 7.94 0.63
CA PRO A 35 -14.31 7.01 0.30
C PRO A 35 -13.06 7.74 -0.22
N TRP A 36 -13.25 8.74 -1.09
CA TRP A 36 -12.17 9.56 -1.63
C TRP A 36 -11.42 10.33 -0.55
N HIS A 37 -12.15 10.98 0.35
CA HIS A 37 -11.51 11.66 1.47
C HIS A 37 -10.79 10.65 2.38
N LEU A 38 -11.50 9.63 2.85
CA LEU A 38 -11.00 8.67 3.83
C LEU A 38 -9.68 8.01 3.38
N PHE A 39 -9.59 7.58 2.13
CA PHE A 39 -8.43 6.82 1.64
C PHE A 39 -7.34 7.66 0.98
N VAL A 40 -7.65 8.89 0.56
CA VAL A 40 -6.72 9.70 -0.26
C VAL A 40 -6.53 11.11 0.29
N LYS A 41 -7.60 11.90 0.44
CA LYS A 41 -7.46 13.33 0.83
C LYS A 41 -7.30 13.57 2.33
N CYS A 42 -7.66 12.60 3.17
CA CYS A 42 -7.54 12.72 4.61
C CYS A 42 -6.07 12.97 4.99
N PRO A 43 -5.74 13.98 5.82
CA PRO A 43 -4.38 14.26 6.23
C PRO A 43 -3.67 13.02 6.78
N PHE A 44 -4.38 12.22 7.59
CA PHE A 44 -3.88 10.95 8.10
C PHE A 44 -3.54 9.96 6.98
N ALA A 45 -4.43 9.78 6.00
CA ALA A 45 -4.20 8.89 4.87
C ALA A 45 -3.04 9.38 3.99
N SER A 46 -2.99 10.67 3.69
CA SER A 46 -1.94 11.27 2.87
C SER A 46 -0.55 11.14 3.50
N ALA A 47 -0.45 11.31 4.83
CA ALA A 47 0.78 11.08 5.57
C ALA A 47 1.18 9.59 5.57
N LEU A 48 0.21 8.69 5.68
CA LEU A 48 0.44 7.25 5.64
C LEU A 48 0.97 6.82 4.25
N TRP A 49 0.37 7.30 3.17
CA TRP A 49 0.84 7.06 1.80
C TRP A 49 2.27 7.55 1.58
N PHE A 50 2.56 8.77 2.05
CA PHE A 50 3.88 9.38 1.89
C PHE A 50 4.98 8.61 2.62
N ALA A 51 4.69 8.06 3.80
CA ALA A 51 5.65 7.32 4.61
C ALA A 51 5.57 5.78 4.44
N SER A 52 4.70 5.28 3.55
CA SER A 52 4.54 3.86 3.28
C SER A 52 5.80 3.22 2.64
N PRO A 53 5.90 1.87 2.57
CA PRO A 53 7.02 1.18 1.94
C PRO A 53 7.29 1.60 0.49
N LEU A 54 6.25 2.03 -0.23
CA LEU A 54 6.32 2.61 -1.57
C LEU A 54 5.72 4.02 -1.51
N PRO A 55 6.52 5.04 -1.15
CA PRO A 55 6.07 6.40 -0.95
C PRO A 55 5.26 6.95 -2.12
N LEU A 56 4.01 7.37 -1.86
CA LEU A 56 3.12 7.93 -2.86
C LEU A 56 2.64 9.32 -2.45
N ARG A 57 2.90 10.32 -3.31
CA ARG A 57 2.38 11.68 -3.11
C ARG A 57 0.98 11.80 -3.69
N VAL A 58 0.00 11.19 -3.01
CA VAL A 58 -1.39 11.13 -3.48
C VAL A 58 -2.03 12.49 -3.77
N ASN A 59 -1.58 13.56 -3.12
CA ASN A 59 -2.08 14.92 -3.36
C ASN A 59 -1.59 15.53 -4.68
N ALA A 60 -0.52 14.99 -5.27
CA ALA A 60 0.02 15.45 -6.55
C ALA A 60 -0.54 14.67 -7.75
N LEU A 61 -1.31 13.60 -7.51
CA LEU A 61 -1.91 12.80 -8.57
C LEU A 61 -3.12 13.54 -9.16
N PRO A 62 -3.28 13.55 -10.50
CA PRO A 62 -4.41 14.20 -11.17
C PRO A 62 -5.69 13.35 -11.13
N CYS A 63 -5.90 12.56 -10.08
CA CYS A 63 -7.09 11.74 -9.90
C CYS A 63 -8.20 12.57 -9.24
N VAL A 64 -9.43 12.46 -9.75
CA VAL A 64 -10.58 13.21 -9.20
C VAL A 64 -11.44 12.38 -8.24
N ASP A 65 -11.41 11.05 -8.34
CA ASP A 65 -12.13 10.15 -7.46
C ASP A 65 -11.39 8.81 -7.21
N MET A 66 -12.03 7.93 -6.42
CA MET A 66 -11.47 6.62 -6.08
C MET A 66 -11.33 5.70 -7.29
N VAL A 67 -12.22 5.79 -8.28
CA VAL A 67 -12.19 4.92 -9.47
C VAL A 67 -10.99 5.29 -10.32
N ASP A 68 -10.80 6.58 -10.56
CA ASP A 68 -9.64 7.10 -11.28
C ASP A 68 -8.33 6.76 -10.57
N PHE A 69 -8.29 6.88 -9.25
CA PHE A 69 -7.10 6.52 -8.48
C PHE A 69 -6.77 5.03 -8.54
N ILE A 70 -7.77 4.15 -8.44
CA ILE A 70 -7.55 2.71 -8.59
C ILE A 70 -7.13 2.37 -10.02
N SER A 71 -7.73 3.01 -11.02
CA SER A 71 -7.36 2.86 -12.43
C SER A 71 -5.90 3.26 -12.66
N ASP A 72 -5.49 4.40 -12.10
CA ASP A 72 -4.12 4.90 -12.17
C ASP A 72 -3.11 3.91 -11.57
N LEU A 73 -3.41 3.39 -10.37
CA LEU A 73 -2.60 2.34 -9.73
C LEU A 73 -2.49 1.07 -10.58
N CYS A 74 -3.56 0.69 -11.29
CA CYS A 74 -3.61 -0.54 -12.10
C CYS A 74 -2.93 -0.42 -13.47
N ASN A 75 -3.01 0.76 -14.08
CA ASN A 75 -2.74 0.95 -15.51
C ASN A 75 -1.55 1.86 -15.80
N ASN A 76 -1.27 2.84 -14.92
CA ASN A 76 -0.24 3.86 -15.15
C ASN A 76 1.02 3.65 -14.29
N THR A 77 1.16 2.48 -13.66
CA THR A 77 2.33 2.11 -12.87
C THR A 77 3.29 1.23 -13.66
N ASN A 78 4.57 1.25 -13.31
CA ASN A 78 5.57 0.37 -13.92
C ASN A 78 5.13 -1.10 -13.75
N PRO A 79 4.97 -1.89 -14.84
CA PRO A 79 4.55 -3.28 -14.78
C PRO A 79 5.36 -4.16 -13.82
N GLU A 80 6.67 -3.90 -13.69
CA GLU A 80 7.57 -4.65 -12.80
C GLU A 80 7.26 -4.38 -11.32
N MET A 81 6.88 -3.13 -11.01
CA MET A 81 6.55 -2.72 -9.64
C MET A 81 5.07 -2.87 -9.31
N ARG A 82 4.21 -3.09 -10.32
CA ARG A 82 2.75 -3.05 -10.20
C ARG A 82 2.24 -3.95 -9.08
N THR A 83 2.75 -5.17 -8.99
CA THR A 83 2.35 -6.12 -7.92
C THR A 83 2.66 -5.54 -6.54
N SER A 84 3.89 -5.03 -6.33
CA SER A 84 4.29 -4.42 -5.07
C SER A 84 3.46 -3.16 -4.77
N ILE A 85 3.20 -2.31 -5.76
CA ILE A 85 2.36 -1.12 -5.60
C ILE A 85 0.94 -1.50 -5.17
N LEU A 86 0.33 -2.50 -5.81
CA LEU A 86 -1.01 -2.98 -5.46
C LEU A 86 -1.05 -3.63 -4.06
N ILE A 87 0.01 -4.33 -3.66
CA ILE A 87 0.14 -4.86 -2.30
C ILE A 87 0.24 -3.71 -1.28
N CYS A 88 1.08 -2.71 -1.55
CA CYS A 88 1.20 -1.53 -0.68
C CYS A 88 -0.12 -0.77 -0.58
N ALA A 89 -0.84 -0.63 -1.69
CA ALA A 89 -2.17 -0.03 -1.72
C ALA A 89 -3.17 -0.83 -0.88
N ALA A 90 -3.22 -2.15 -1.05
CA ALA A 90 -4.09 -3.01 -0.27
C ALA A 90 -3.81 -2.93 1.25
N ALA A 91 -2.53 -2.95 1.64
CA ALA A 91 -2.10 -2.82 3.03
C ALA A 91 -2.46 -1.43 3.62
N THR A 92 -2.27 -0.37 2.84
CA THR A 92 -2.61 1.01 3.23
C THR A 92 -4.11 1.16 3.41
N PHE A 93 -4.93 0.71 2.45
CA PHE A 93 -6.38 0.77 2.57
C PHE A 93 -6.93 -0.03 3.76
N GLU A 94 -6.44 -1.26 3.96
CA GLU A 94 -6.85 -2.10 5.10
C GLU A 94 -6.49 -1.42 6.43
N THR A 95 -5.32 -0.81 6.52
CA THR A 95 -4.89 -0.07 7.71
C THR A 95 -5.78 1.14 7.97
N ILE A 96 -6.01 2.00 6.98
CA ILE A 96 -6.88 3.18 7.12
C ILE A 96 -8.27 2.79 7.60
N TRP A 97 -8.86 1.76 6.98
CA TRP A 97 -10.19 1.29 7.35
C TRP A 97 -10.24 0.73 8.78
N ASN A 98 -9.24 -0.05 9.18
CA ASN A 98 -9.17 -0.60 10.53
C ASN A 98 -9.03 0.51 11.58
N TYR A 99 -8.24 1.54 11.32
CA TYR A 99 -8.12 2.71 12.21
C TYR A 99 -9.45 3.46 12.31
N LYS A 100 -10.13 3.68 11.18
CA LYS A 100 -11.44 4.33 11.15
C LYS A 100 -12.46 3.57 12.02
N ASN A 101 -12.51 2.25 11.91
CA ASN A 101 -13.41 1.44 12.73
C ASN A 101 -13.04 1.43 14.21
N GLN A 102 -11.75 1.41 14.54
CA GLN A 102 -11.29 1.49 15.93
C GLN A 102 -11.72 2.81 16.57
N VAL A 103 -11.60 3.93 15.85
CA VAL A 103 -12.04 5.24 16.37
C VAL A 103 -13.57 5.26 16.61
N ILE A 104 -14.36 4.64 15.73
CA ILE A 104 -15.82 4.58 15.87
C ILE A 104 -16.25 3.67 17.03
N HIS A 105 -15.66 2.48 17.16
CA HIS A 105 -16.13 1.45 18.09
C HIS A 105 -15.38 1.42 19.43
N SER A 106 -14.24 2.11 19.55
CA SER A 106 -13.39 2.14 20.74
C SER A 106 -12.72 3.50 20.94
N PRO A 107 -13.50 4.59 21.08
CA PRO A 107 -12.96 5.97 21.13
C PRO A 107 -12.04 6.24 22.32
N SER A 108 -12.13 5.45 23.39
CA SER A 108 -11.35 5.59 24.62
C SER A 108 -9.95 4.98 24.56
N ASP A 109 -9.67 4.09 23.60
CA ASP A 109 -8.44 3.27 23.63
C ASP A 109 -7.37 3.72 22.63
N ILE A 110 -7.72 4.41 21.54
CA ILE A 110 -6.78 4.62 20.42
C ILE A 110 -7.00 5.97 19.73
N GLN A 111 -6.03 6.88 19.87
CA GLN A 111 -5.88 8.03 18.98
C GLN A 111 -5.18 7.59 17.68
N PRO A 112 -5.55 8.13 16.50
CA PRO A 112 -4.88 7.83 15.24
C PRO A 112 -3.38 8.16 15.33
N CYS A 113 -2.54 7.13 15.46
CA CYS A 113 -1.10 7.26 15.55
C CYS A 113 -0.46 6.82 14.23
N ILE A 114 0.15 7.78 13.52
CA ILE A 114 0.80 7.52 12.23
C ILE A 114 1.89 6.44 12.35
N ASN A 115 2.71 6.44 13.40
CA ASN A 115 3.78 5.44 13.55
C ASN A 115 3.24 4.01 13.68
N ARG A 116 2.16 3.81 14.44
CA ARG A 116 1.51 2.50 14.59
C ARG A 116 0.79 2.06 13.31
N ALA A 117 0.21 3.02 12.58
CA ALA A 117 -0.40 2.75 11.28
C ALA A 117 0.66 2.34 10.26
N LEU A 118 1.78 3.08 10.20
CA LEU A 118 2.91 2.74 9.34
C LEU A 118 3.44 1.35 9.63
N PHE A 119 3.69 1.02 10.90
CA PHE A 119 4.12 -0.32 11.27
C PHE A 119 3.17 -1.42 10.76
N SER A 120 1.86 -1.16 10.81
CA SER A 120 0.85 -2.08 10.27
C SER A 120 0.97 -2.23 8.75
N VAL A 121 1.17 -1.13 8.02
CA VAL A 121 1.38 -1.14 6.56
C VAL A 121 2.66 -1.88 6.20
N PHE A 122 3.79 -1.59 6.87
CA PHE A 122 5.06 -2.26 6.62
C PHE A 122 4.96 -3.77 6.83
N ASN A 123 4.39 -4.21 7.96
CA ASN A 123 4.23 -5.64 8.25
C ASN A 123 3.37 -6.32 7.19
N ARG A 124 2.23 -5.73 6.84
CA ARG A 124 1.33 -6.29 5.81
C ARG A 124 1.96 -6.32 4.43
N PHE A 125 2.71 -5.29 4.08
CA PHE A 125 3.47 -5.25 2.83
C PHE A 125 4.49 -6.39 2.79
N HIS A 126 5.32 -6.54 3.82
CA HIS A 126 6.33 -7.61 3.90
C HIS A 126 5.72 -9.02 3.95
N GLU A 127 4.56 -9.20 4.58
CA GLU A 127 3.83 -10.48 4.61
C GLU A 127 3.34 -10.90 3.22
N MET A 128 2.92 -9.94 2.40
CA MET A 128 2.28 -10.19 1.10
C MET A 128 3.24 -10.09 -0.08
N THR A 129 4.37 -9.39 0.05
CA THR A 129 5.41 -9.36 -0.98
C THR A 129 5.98 -10.76 -1.14
N PRO A 130 6.07 -11.28 -2.38
CA PRO A 130 6.77 -12.53 -2.64
C PRO A 130 8.18 -12.42 -2.07
N LYS A 131 8.51 -13.28 -1.09
CA LYS A 131 9.92 -13.48 -0.73
C LYS A 131 10.55 -14.07 -1.99
N ASP A 132 11.54 -13.39 -2.55
CA ASP A 132 12.26 -13.89 -3.72
C ASP A 132 12.51 -15.38 -3.53
N SER A 133 11.81 -16.18 -4.34
CA SER A 133 12.13 -17.58 -4.51
C SER A 133 13.46 -17.56 -5.25
N SER A 134 14.54 -17.52 -4.50
CA SER A 134 15.89 -17.60 -5.03
C SER A 134 16.09 -19.03 -5.54
N CYS A 135 15.58 -19.30 -6.74
CA CYS A 135 16.23 -20.21 -7.66
C CYS A 135 16.97 -19.36 -8.69
N SER A 136 17.89 -18.53 -8.20
CA SER A 136 19.07 -18.18 -8.99
C SER A 136 19.91 -19.45 -9.02
N ARG A 137 19.68 -20.29 -10.03
CA ARG A 137 20.64 -21.30 -10.42
C ARG A 137 21.93 -20.51 -10.66
N MET A 138 22.91 -20.61 -9.76
CA MET A 138 24.24 -20.08 -10.02
C MET A 138 24.70 -20.80 -11.29
N ALA A 139 24.72 -20.09 -12.41
CA ALA A 139 25.59 -20.50 -13.50
C ALA A 139 27.00 -20.36 -12.93
N THR A 140 27.58 -21.49 -12.54
CA THR A 140 29.01 -21.59 -12.30
C THR A 140 29.70 -21.04 -13.55
N PRO A 141 30.64 -20.09 -13.44
CA PRO A 141 31.54 -19.85 -14.55
C PRO A 141 32.37 -21.12 -14.71
N SER A 142 32.21 -21.81 -15.83
CA SER A 142 33.12 -22.88 -16.24
C SER A 142 34.50 -22.26 -16.39
N ILE A 143 35.34 -22.43 -15.37
CA ILE A 143 36.76 -22.14 -15.45
C ILE A 143 37.36 -23.28 -16.27
N GLU A 144 37.63 -23.04 -17.56
CA GLU A 144 38.46 -23.95 -18.34
C GLU A 144 39.87 -23.99 -17.73
N PRO A 145 40.46 -25.18 -17.51
CA PRO A 145 41.83 -25.27 -17.03
C PRO A 145 42.79 -24.72 -18.09
N PRO A 146 43.88 -24.04 -17.69
CA PRO A 146 44.86 -23.51 -18.62
C PRO A 146 45.56 -24.64 -19.42
N PRO A 147 45.96 -24.38 -20.68
CA PRO A 147 46.63 -25.37 -21.51
C PRO A 147 47.96 -25.81 -20.87
N SER A 148 48.22 -27.12 -20.87
CA SER A 148 49.47 -27.71 -20.39
C SER A 148 50.64 -27.26 -21.27
N LEU A 149 51.60 -26.57 -20.65
CA LEU A 149 52.88 -26.23 -21.27
C LEU A 149 53.62 -27.53 -21.62
N SER A 150 53.78 -27.78 -22.92
CA SER A 150 54.63 -28.86 -23.43
C SER A 150 56.08 -28.49 -23.17
N ILE A 151 56.72 -29.16 -22.21
CA ILE A 151 58.17 -29.03 -21.99
C ILE A 151 58.89 -29.81 -23.10
N PRO A 152 59.79 -29.20 -23.88
CA PRO A 152 60.59 -29.92 -24.86
C PRO A 152 61.64 -30.77 -24.15
N THR A 153 61.66 -32.07 -24.48
CA THR A 153 62.71 -33.02 -24.11
C THR A 153 64.02 -32.63 -24.80
N VAL A 154 65.07 -32.45 -24.01
CA VAL A 154 66.48 -32.51 -24.47
C VAL A 154 67.06 -33.82 -23.98
#